data_AF-A0A7J8CX49-F1
#
_entry.id   AF-A0A7J8CX49-F1
#
_cell.length_a   1.000
_cell.length_b   1.000
_cell.length_c   1.000
_cell.angle_alpha   90.00
_cell.angle_beta   90.00
_cell.angle_gamma   90.00
#
_symmetry.space_group_name_H-M   'P 1'
#
loop_
_entity.id
_entity.type
_entity.pdbx_description
1 polymer ?
#
loop_
_entity_poly.entity_id
_entity_poly.type
_entity_poly.pdbx_seq_one_letter_code
_entity_poly.pdbx_strand_id
1 'polypeptide(L)'
;MDRSLAETGSKSAWLLDRPKNEKDEEMSTKVYLDLEWTDYRLSWDPAEHEDIDFLRITAKSVWLPDVVLLNNNDGNFDVALDINVVVASDGTVRWQPPGIYRSSCSIQVPGLHLGNSKRS
;
A
#
# COMPACT_ATOMS: atom_id res chain seq x y z
N MET A 1 13.48 11.32 -15.89
CA MET A 1 13.92 11.58 -14.51
C MET A 1 14.86 10.47 -14.10
N ASP A 2 16.10 10.79 -13.74
CA ASP A 2 17.07 9.81 -13.27
C ASP A 2 16.54 9.11 -12.00
N ARG A 3 16.57 7.77 -12.00
CA ARG A 3 15.98 6.90 -10.95
C ARG A 3 16.88 6.76 -9.71
N SER A 4 18.04 7.43 -9.72
CA SER A 4 19.19 7.15 -8.86
C SER A 4 19.23 7.89 -7.51
N LEU A 5 18.22 8.70 -7.14
CA LEU A 5 18.40 9.73 -6.11
C LEU A 5 17.51 9.65 -4.87
N ALA A 6 16.64 8.64 -4.76
CA ALA A 6 15.83 8.42 -3.56
C ALA A 6 16.36 7.23 -2.77
N GLU A 7 16.99 7.51 -1.64
CA GLU A 7 17.42 6.48 -0.69
C GLU A 7 16.21 6.07 0.16
N THR A 8 15.70 4.86 -0.05
CA THR A 8 14.56 4.34 0.72
C THR A 8 14.92 4.17 2.20
N GLY A 9 14.20 4.88 3.07
CA GLY A 9 14.25 4.76 4.52
C GLY A 9 13.28 3.71 5.06
N SER A 10 12.66 4.00 6.21
CA SER A 10 11.77 3.08 6.91
C SER A 10 10.51 2.75 6.09
N LYS A 11 10.16 1.47 6.06
CA LYS A 11 8.93 0.96 5.44
C LYS A 11 8.14 0.18 6.48
N SER A 12 6.95 0.62 6.81
CA SER A 12 6.04 -0.12 7.68
C SER A 12 4.66 -0.27 7.05
N ALA A 13 3.92 -1.29 7.48
CA ALA A 13 2.58 -1.57 6.99
C ALA A 13 1.67 -1.89 8.17
N TRP A 14 0.55 -1.17 8.28
CA TRP A 14 -0.46 -1.39 9.33
C TRP A 14 -1.67 -2.11 8.74
N LEU A 15 -1.98 -3.26 9.33
CA LEU A 15 -3.11 -4.10 8.94
C LEU A 15 -4.36 -3.66 9.69
N LEU A 16 -5.41 -3.29 8.94
CA LEU A 16 -6.76 -3.15 9.47
C LEU A 16 -7.59 -4.30 8.91
N ASP A 17 -7.77 -5.33 9.73
CA ASP A 17 -8.65 -6.43 9.41
C ASP A 17 -10.11 -5.97 9.49
N ARG A 18 -10.87 -6.17 8.42
CA ARG A 18 -12.33 -6.03 8.45
C ARG A 18 -12.90 -7.45 8.44
N PRO A 19 -13.72 -7.83 9.43
CA PRO A 19 -14.18 -9.19 9.56
C PRO A 19 -14.94 -9.63 8.30
N LYS A 20 -14.60 -10.84 7.85
CA LYS A 20 -15.12 -11.53 6.66
C LYS A 20 -16.63 -11.77 6.80
N ASN A 21 -17.38 -11.61 5.71
CA ASN A 21 -18.71 -12.19 5.59
C ASN A 21 -18.53 -13.56 4.93
N GLU A 22 -18.92 -14.66 5.59
CA GLU A 22 -18.72 -16.03 5.07
C GLU A 22 -19.36 -16.26 3.70
N LYS A 23 -20.38 -15.46 3.35
CA LYS A 23 -21.07 -15.53 2.06
C LYS A 23 -20.26 -15.03 0.87
N ASP A 24 -19.25 -14.18 1.07
CA ASP A 24 -18.52 -13.55 -0.02
C ASP A 24 -17.24 -14.32 -0.42
N GLU A 25 -16.88 -15.39 0.32
CA GLU A 25 -15.66 -16.24 0.16
C GLU A 25 -14.31 -15.47 0.04
N GLU A 26 -14.33 -14.14 0.04
CA GLU A 26 -13.18 -13.25 -0.15
C GLU A 26 -12.73 -12.64 1.18
N MET A 27 -11.42 -12.70 1.45
CA MET A 27 -10.81 -11.99 2.57
C MET A 27 -10.17 -10.72 2.03
N SER A 28 -10.75 -9.58 2.40
CA SER A 28 -10.28 -8.25 2.02
C SER A 28 -9.59 -7.58 3.21
N THR A 29 -8.28 -7.39 3.14
CA THR A 29 -7.48 -6.72 4.18
C THR A 29 -7.07 -5.33 3.73
N LYS A 30 -7.35 -4.32 4.55
CA LYS A 30 -6.86 -2.96 4.30
C LYS A 30 -5.48 -2.81 4.91
N VAL A 31 -4.55 -2.30 4.14
CA VAL A 31 -3.17 -2.04 4.55
C VAL A 31 -2.92 -0.55 4.42
N TYR A 32 -2.34 0.08 5.42
CA TYR A 32 -1.76 1.41 5.27
C TYR A 32 -0.25 1.25 5.18
N LEU A 33 0.31 1.63 4.04
CA LEU A 33 1.75 1.70 3.86
C LEU A 33 2.24 2.99 4.50
N ASP A 34 3.41 2.94 5.12
CA ASP A 34 4.13 4.11 5.61
C ASP A 34 5.53 4.04 5.02
N LEU A 35 5.75 4.85 3.99
CA LEU A 35 6.96 4.88 3.21
C LEU A 35 7.65 6.21 3.44
N GLU A 36 8.93 6.13 3.77
CA GLU A 36 9.79 7.29 3.98
C GLU A 36 11.07 7.14 3.16
N TRP A 37 11.49 8.22 2.51
CA TRP A 37 12.77 8.31 1.82
C TRP A 37 13.27 9.75 1.84
N THR A 38 14.55 9.94 1.56
CA THR A 38 15.15 11.28 1.45
C THR A 38 15.41 11.60 -0.02
N ASP A 39 15.00 12.79 -0.45
CA ASP A 39 15.30 13.34 -1.79
C ASP A 39 15.94 14.73 -1.63
N TYR A 40 17.25 14.79 -1.85
CA TYR A 40 18.03 16.04 -1.69
C TYR A 40 17.60 17.15 -2.65
N ARG A 41 16.86 16.84 -3.73
CA ARG A 41 16.36 17.86 -4.67
C ARG A 41 15.16 18.61 -4.09
N LEU A 42 14.55 18.06 -3.05
CA LEU A 42 13.39 18.61 -2.37
C LEU A 42 13.77 19.22 -1.01
N SER A 43 15.05 19.46 -0.74
CA SER A 43 15.47 20.21 0.45
C SER A 43 15.49 21.71 0.20
N TRP A 44 15.07 22.51 1.17
CA TRP A 44 15.12 23.97 1.14
C TRP A 44 15.44 24.54 2.52
N ASP A 45 15.88 25.80 2.58
CA ASP A 45 16.03 26.52 3.84
C ASP A 45 14.70 27.19 4.22
N PRO A 46 14.05 26.83 5.34
CA PRO A 46 12.80 27.46 5.77
C PRO A 46 12.89 28.98 5.88
N ALA A 47 14.06 29.53 6.26
CA ALA A 47 14.23 30.97 6.45
C ALA A 47 14.11 31.76 5.14
N GLU A 48 14.41 31.14 4.00
CA GLU A 48 14.26 31.73 2.66
C GLU A 48 12.83 31.54 2.09
N HIS A 49 11.98 30.80 2.80
CA HIS A 49 10.65 30.37 2.36
C HIS A 49 9.59 30.54 3.44
N GLU A 50 9.57 31.71 4.11
CA GLU A 50 8.53 32.08 5.09
C GLU A 50 8.37 31.07 6.25
N ASP A 51 9.47 30.46 6.69
CA ASP A 51 9.52 29.44 7.75
C ASP A 51 8.63 28.21 7.44
N ILE A 52 8.48 27.86 6.16
CA ILE A 52 7.75 26.65 5.76
C ILE A 52 8.62 25.42 6.01
N ASP A 53 8.25 24.61 7.00
CA ASP A 53 8.94 23.35 7.29
C ASP A 53 8.39 22.15 6.50
N PHE A 54 7.13 22.21 6.06
CA PHE A 54 6.45 21.09 5.42
C PHE A 54 5.61 21.52 4.22
N LEU A 55 5.69 20.77 3.14
CA LEU A 55 4.86 20.92 1.95
C LEU A 55 4.06 19.66 1.66
N ARG A 56 2.81 19.86 1.27
CA ARG A 56 1.94 18.79 0.78
C ARG A 56 1.79 18.93 -0.73
N ILE A 57 2.34 17.98 -1.48
CA ILE A 57 2.35 18.01 -2.94
C ILE A 57 1.76 16.73 -3.53
N THR A 58 1.26 16.82 -4.76
CA THR A 58 0.67 15.68 -5.45
C THR A 58 1.74 14.62 -5.75
N ALA A 59 1.42 13.33 -5.54
CA ALA A 59 2.31 12.20 -5.83
C ALA A 59 2.93 12.24 -7.25
N LYS A 60 2.22 12.78 -8.24
CA LYS A 60 2.68 12.92 -9.64
C LYS A 60 3.85 13.89 -9.82
N SER A 61 4.09 14.78 -8.86
CA SER A 61 5.14 15.81 -8.94
C SER A 61 6.46 15.35 -8.32
N VAL A 62 6.49 14.19 -7.69
CA VAL A 62 7.68 13.62 -7.06
C VAL A 62 8.02 12.26 -7.64
N TRP A 63 9.27 11.83 -7.44
CA TRP A 63 9.58 10.43 -7.61
C TRP A 63 8.85 9.60 -6.54
N LEU A 64 8.28 8.46 -6.93
CA LEU A 64 7.64 7.51 -6.03
C LEU A 64 8.32 6.15 -6.17
N PRO A 65 8.49 5.39 -5.07
CA PRO A 65 8.97 4.03 -5.15
C PRO A 65 7.91 3.12 -5.78
N ASP A 66 8.35 2.16 -6.60
CA ASP A 66 7.49 1.08 -7.07
C ASP A 66 7.15 0.14 -5.90
N VAL A 67 5.86 0.04 -5.57
CA VAL A 67 5.36 -0.81 -4.48
C VAL A 67 4.75 -2.08 -5.07
N VAL A 68 5.34 -3.23 -4.74
CA VAL A 68 4.85 -4.54 -5.17
C VAL A 68 4.79 -5.52 -3.99
N LEU A 69 3.75 -6.34 -3.96
CA LEU A 69 3.62 -7.43 -3.00
C LEU A 69 4.19 -8.72 -3.62
N LEU A 70 5.39 -9.13 -3.21
CA LEU A 70 6.10 -10.25 -3.82
C LEU A 70 5.51 -11.62 -3.45
N ASN A 71 4.99 -11.78 -2.22
CA ASN A 71 4.41 -13.04 -1.75
C ASN A 71 2.89 -13.05 -1.94
N ASN A 72 2.47 -12.97 -3.20
CA ASN A 72 1.07 -12.97 -3.56
C ASN A 72 0.67 -14.35 -4.07
N ASN A 73 0.14 -15.20 -3.18
CA ASN A 73 -0.09 -16.61 -3.50
C ASN A 73 -1.31 -16.83 -4.42
N ASP A 74 -2.35 -15.99 -4.33
CA ASP A 74 -3.57 -16.01 -5.18
C ASP A 74 -4.40 -14.70 -5.06
N GLY A 75 -3.84 -13.64 -4.46
CA GLY A 75 -4.57 -12.42 -4.16
C GLY A 75 -4.44 -11.33 -5.23
N ASN A 76 -5.25 -10.27 -5.13
CA ASN A 76 -4.98 -9.02 -5.82
C ASN A 76 -4.52 -7.97 -4.81
N PHE A 77 -3.47 -7.22 -5.15
CA PHE A 77 -2.96 -6.13 -4.34
C PHE A 77 -3.07 -4.82 -5.10
N ASP A 78 -4.01 -3.98 -4.67
CA ASP A 78 -4.23 -2.66 -5.26
C ASP A 78 -3.76 -1.59 -4.28
N VAL A 79 -3.00 -0.61 -4.77
CA VAL A 79 -2.54 0.54 -3.97
C VAL A 79 -3.06 1.82 -4.59
N ALA A 80 -3.64 2.70 -3.76
CA ALA A 80 -4.04 4.02 -4.20
C ALA A 80 -2.82 4.94 -4.29
N LEU A 81 -2.18 4.98 -5.45
CA LEU A 81 -0.94 5.73 -5.67
C LEU A 81 -1.18 7.25 -5.84
N ASP A 82 -2.38 7.67 -6.25
CA ASP A 82 -2.72 9.08 -6.53
C ASP A 82 -3.17 9.82 -5.25
N ILE A 83 -2.34 9.78 -4.21
CA ILE A 83 -2.54 10.55 -2.98
C ILE A 83 -1.37 11.52 -2.77
N ASN A 84 -1.62 12.62 -2.05
CA ASN A 84 -0.57 13.59 -1.77
C ASN A 84 0.54 12.99 -0.87
N VAL A 85 1.77 13.45 -1.10
CA VAL A 85 2.93 13.21 -0.24
C VAL A 85 3.17 14.42 0.66
N VAL A 86 3.84 14.19 1.78
CA VAL A 86 4.36 15.26 2.64
C VAL A 86 5.87 15.30 2.50
N VAL A 87 6.42 16.48 2.27
CA VAL A 87 7.85 16.73 2.16
C VAL A 87 8.25 17.67 3.28
N ALA A 88 9.31 17.34 4.02
CA ALA A 88 9.93 18.21 5.00
C ALA A 88 11.10 19.00 4.36
N SER A 89 11.43 20.14 4.94
CA SER A 89 12.47 21.06 4.44
C SER A 89 13.87 20.43 4.36
N ASP A 90 14.13 19.39 5.16
CA ASP A 90 15.36 18.59 5.12
C ASP A 90 15.43 17.61 3.92
N GLY A 91 14.39 17.56 3.08
CA GLY A 91 14.27 16.65 1.95
C GLY A 91 13.64 15.30 2.29
N THR A 92 13.17 15.09 3.53
CA THR A 92 12.45 13.87 3.92
C THR A 92 11.07 13.85 3.28
N VAL A 93 10.77 12.79 2.53
CA VAL A 93 9.48 12.58 1.89
C VAL A 93 8.76 11.43 2.57
N ARG A 94 7.52 11.68 3.00
CA ARG A 94 6.64 10.68 3.61
C ARG A 94 5.39 10.47 2.75
N TRP A 95 5.10 9.21 2.47
CA TRP A 95 3.97 8.79 1.65
C TRP A 95 3.23 7.63 2.28
N GLN A 96 1.92 7.79 2.45
CA GLN A 96 1.09 6.85 3.19
C GLN A 96 -0.11 6.33 2.38
N PRO A 97 0.12 5.65 1.25
CA PRO A 97 -0.98 5.20 0.40
C PRO A 97 -1.75 4.05 1.05
N PRO A 98 -3.09 4.07 1.02
CA PRO A 98 -3.88 2.91 1.38
C PRO A 98 -3.74 1.84 0.29
N GLY A 99 -3.46 0.62 0.72
CA GLY A 99 -3.52 -0.60 -0.09
C GLY A 99 -4.68 -1.49 0.33
N ILE A 100 -5.17 -2.29 -0.60
CA ILE A 100 -6.16 -3.33 -0.37
C ILE A 100 -5.57 -4.63 -0.91
N TYR A 101 -5.42 -5.60 -0.02
CA TYR A 101 -5.10 -6.96 -0.37
C TYR A 101 -6.38 -7.79 -0.34
N ARG A 102 -6.70 -8.47 -1.43
CA ARG A 102 -7.84 -9.38 -1.54
C ARG A 102 -7.34 -10.77 -1.79
N SER A 103 -7.72 -11.74 -0.97
CA SER A 103 -7.45 -13.15 -1.22
C SER A 103 -8.76 -13.92 -1.36
N SER A 104 -8.88 -14.71 -2.42
CA SER A 104 -9.93 -15.71 -2.55
C SER A 104 -9.53 -16.92 -1.73
N CYS A 105 -10.22 -17.17 -0.61
CA CYS A 105 -10.03 -18.41 0.12
C CYS A 105 -11.22 -19.31 -0.23
N SER A 106 -11.01 -20.24 -1.15
CA SER A 106 -11.97 -21.32 -1.38
C SER A 106 -12.01 -22.17 -0.12
N ILE A 107 -13.09 -22.07 0.65
CA ILE A 107 -13.35 -23.02 1.73
C ILE A 107 -13.65 -24.36 1.06
N GLN A 108 -12.63 -25.21 0.94
CA GLN A 108 -12.86 -26.61 0.68
C GLN A 108 -13.42 -27.19 1.98
N VAL A 109 -14.75 -27.33 2.07
CA VAL A 109 -15.39 -28.19 3.07
C VAL A 109 -15.06 -29.64 2.71
N PRO A 110 -14.13 -30.33 3.42
CA PRO A 110 -13.87 -31.74 3.17
C PRO A 110 -15.01 -32.50 3.88
N GLY A 111 -16.16 -32.60 3.23
CA GLY A 111 -17.35 -33.12 3.90
C GLY A 111 -18.64 -33.24 3.10
N LEU A 112 -18.66 -33.00 1.79
CA LEU A 112 -19.83 -33.32 0.95
C LEU A 112 -19.54 -34.47 -0.01
N HIS A 113 -19.18 -35.62 0.55
CA HIS A 113 -19.47 -36.88 -0.14
C HIS A 113 -20.90 -37.31 0.19
N LEU A 114 -21.69 -37.41 -0.89
CA LEU A 114 -22.92 -38.20 -1.08
C LEU A 114 -24.28 -37.49 -1.01
N GLY A 115 -24.70 -37.03 -2.19
CA GLY A 115 -26.05 -37.26 -2.72
C GLY A 115 -25.97 -37.20 -4.26
N ASN A 116 -26.45 -38.12 -5.09
CA ASN A 116 -27.48 -39.15 -4.90
C ASN A 116 -27.46 -40.20 -6.05
N SER A 117 -27.96 -41.40 -5.73
CA SER A 117 -28.80 -42.28 -6.57
C SER A 117 -28.19 -43.03 -7.77
N LYS A 118 -28.12 -44.36 -7.65
CA LYS A 118 -28.90 -45.24 -8.53
C LYS A 118 -29.52 -46.41 -7.75
N ARG A 119 -30.83 -46.50 -7.94
CA ARG A 119 -31.73 -47.62 -7.64
C ARG A 119 -31.40 -48.79 -8.59
N SER A 120 -31.16 -49.98 -8.05
CA SER A 120 -31.39 -51.31 -8.65
C SER A 120 -31.39 -52.35 -7.54
#